data_AF-A0A7Y3AS33-F1
#
_entry.id   AF-A0A7Y3AS33-F1
#
_cell.length_a   1.000
_cell.length_b   1.000
_cell.length_c   1.000
_cell.angle_alpha   90.00
_cell.angle_beta   90.00
_cell.angle_gamma   90.00
#
_symmetry.space_group_name_H-M   'P 1'
#
loop_
_entity.id
_entity.type
_entity.pdbx_description
1 polymer ?
#
loop_
_entity_poly.entity_id
_entity_poly.type
_entity_poly.pdbx_seq_one_letter_code
_entity_poly.pdbx_strand_id
1 'polypeptide(L)'
;ILLEGVLFFLSNDDTKRLFKLFDRIQEPDEYLGSVSFLPQLEKQLVFKKLIDYVESNLEKNKRFQYQTVADKFYRNLKNYKLIDHQDTFSLSARYEPKRFLPIEEVLNEHMYLLKKTSIQ
;
A
#
# COMPACT_ATOMS: atom_id res chain seq x y z
N ILE A 1 13.04 -1.30 -6.72
CA ILE A 1 12.08 -2.33 -6.22
C ILE A 1 10.65 -1.84 -6.41
N LEU A 2 9.73 -2.70 -6.83
CA LEU A 2 8.29 -2.41 -6.90
C LEU A 2 7.53 -3.45 -6.06
N LEU A 3 6.65 -2.99 -5.19
CA LEU A 3 5.83 -3.82 -4.31
C LEU A 3 4.35 -3.49 -4.53
N GLU A 4 3.66 -4.34 -5.25
CA GLU A 4 2.26 -4.16 -5.65
C GLU A 4 1.46 -5.42 -5.33
N GLY A 5 0.28 -5.26 -4.70
CA GLY A 5 -0.57 -6.40 -4.31
C GLY A 5 0.01 -7.31 -3.22
N VAL A 6 1.12 -6.94 -2.56
CA VAL A 6 1.78 -7.80 -1.56
C VAL A 6 1.44 -7.40 -0.13
N LEU A 7 1.54 -6.10 0.20
CA LEU A 7 1.48 -5.66 1.60
C LEU A 7 0.19 -6.06 2.30
N PHE A 8 -0.93 -6.04 1.59
CA PHE A 8 -2.24 -6.41 2.12
C PHE A 8 -2.26 -7.79 2.80
N PHE A 9 -1.42 -8.73 2.35
CA PHE A 9 -1.36 -10.11 2.84
C PHE A 9 -0.27 -10.36 3.90
N LEU A 10 0.58 -9.37 4.16
CA LEU A 10 1.66 -9.50 5.14
C LEU A 10 1.21 -9.03 6.53
N SER A 11 1.89 -9.53 7.54
CA SER A 11 1.81 -8.93 8.87
C SER A 11 2.61 -7.62 8.92
N ASN A 12 2.32 -6.78 9.92
CA ASN A 12 3.11 -5.58 10.21
C ASN A 12 4.60 -5.91 10.45
N ASP A 13 4.90 -7.05 11.08
CA ASP A 13 6.28 -7.43 11.39
C ASP A 13 7.02 -7.97 10.17
N ASP A 14 6.35 -8.74 9.31
CA ASP A 14 6.92 -9.18 8.03
C ASP A 14 7.18 -7.99 7.12
N THR A 15 6.28 -6.99 7.13
CA THR A 15 6.46 -5.74 6.38
C THR A 15 7.69 -4.97 6.86
N LYS A 16 7.87 -4.83 8.18
CA LYS A 16 9.07 -4.19 8.72
C LYS A 16 10.34 -4.96 8.36
N ARG A 17 10.31 -6.31 8.38
CA ARG A 17 11.44 -7.15 7.98
C ARG A 17 11.76 -7.00 6.49
N LEU A 18 10.72 -6.96 5.65
CA LEU A 18 10.85 -6.78 4.21
C LEU A 18 11.48 -5.42 3.86
N PHE A 19 11.00 -4.34 4.47
CA PHE A 19 11.57 -3.00 4.23
C PHE A 19 13.01 -2.88 4.78
N LYS A 20 13.35 -3.57 5.86
CA LYS A 20 14.75 -3.70 6.33
C LYS A 20 15.62 -4.47 5.35
N LEU A 21 15.08 -5.47 4.66
CA LEU A 21 15.81 -6.17 3.61
C LEU A 21 16.06 -5.24 2.42
N PHE A 22 15.03 -4.51 1.96
CA PHE A 22 15.16 -3.52 0.89
C PHE A 22 16.21 -2.47 1.22
N ASP A 23 16.19 -1.92 2.44
CA ASP A 23 17.19 -0.99 2.94
C ASP A 23 18.65 -1.48 2.84
N ARG A 24 18.86 -2.81 2.96
CA ARG A 24 20.20 -3.42 2.90
C ARG A 24 20.66 -3.75 1.48
N ILE A 25 19.73 -4.09 0.59
CA ILE A 25 20.07 -4.54 -0.77
C ILE A 25 20.03 -3.41 -1.80
N GLN A 26 19.37 -2.29 -1.48
CA GLN A 26 19.29 -1.14 -2.37
C GLN A 26 20.46 -0.19 -2.18
N GLU A 27 21.07 0.20 -3.30
CA GLU A 27 22.12 1.22 -3.35
C GLU A 27 21.53 2.64 -3.23
N PRO A 28 22.33 3.64 -2.84
CA PRO A 28 21.91 5.03 -2.85
C PRO A 28 21.32 5.45 -4.20
N ASP A 29 20.34 6.35 -4.14
CA ASP A 29 19.57 6.86 -5.28
C ASP A 29 18.62 5.88 -5.99
N GLU A 30 18.59 4.61 -5.60
CA GLU A 30 17.60 3.66 -6.12
C GLU A 30 16.18 3.91 -5.59
N TYR A 31 15.19 3.42 -6.34
CA TYR A 31 13.78 3.67 -6.05
C TYR A 31 13.07 2.46 -5.46
N LEU A 32 12.18 2.72 -4.50
CA LEU A 32 11.22 1.77 -3.96
C LEU A 32 9.81 2.30 -4.20
N GLY A 33 9.07 1.62 -5.07
CA GLY A 33 7.64 1.83 -5.25
C GLY A 33 6.86 0.86 -4.38
N SER A 34 5.89 1.34 -3.63
CA SER A 34 5.02 0.51 -2.80
C SER A 34 3.56 0.94 -2.95
N VAL A 35 2.70 -0.03 -3.26
CA VAL A 35 1.25 0.15 -3.26
C VAL A 35 0.67 -0.44 -1.97
N SER A 36 -0.22 0.31 -1.33
CA SER A 36 -0.97 -0.16 -0.16
C SER A 36 -2.31 0.56 -0.01
N PHE A 37 -3.15 0.02 0.88
CA PHE A 37 -4.38 0.64 1.32
C PHE A 37 -4.16 1.42 2.61
N LEU A 38 -4.76 2.61 2.69
CA LEU A 38 -4.80 3.40 3.92
C LEU A 38 -5.83 2.84 4.92
N PRO A 39 -5.63 3.00 6.25
CA PRO A 39 -6.56 2.50 7.26
C PRO A 39 -8.00 3.02 7.15
N GLN A 40 -8.19 4.20 6.55
CA GLN A 40 -9.52 4.76 6.33
C GLN A 40 -10.37 3.90 5.38
N LEU A 41 -9.74 3.14 4.47
CA LEU A 41 -10.42 2.27 3.52
C LEU A 41 -11.23 1.16 4.22
N GLU A 42 -10.81 0.72 5.41
CA GLU A 42 -11.47 -0.34 6.19
C GLU A 42 -12.93 -0.04 6.52
N LYS A 43 -13.30 1.25 6.52
CA LYS A 43 -14.67 1.70 6.82
C LYS A 43 -15.60 1.61 5.62
N GLN A 44 -15.06 1.55 4.39
CA GLN A 44 -15.82 1.61 3.15
C GLN A 44 -16.49 0.28 2.81
N LEU A 45 -17.57 0.36 2.03
CA LEU A 45 -18.33 -0.82 1.62
C LEU A 45 -17.49 -1.78 0.76
N VAL A 46 -16.74 -1.26 -0.20
CA VAL A 46 -15.88 -2.06 -1.08
C VAL A 46 -14.83 -2.88 -0.31
N PHE A 47 -14.26 -2.32 0.77
CA PHE A 47 -13.29 -3.05 1.57
C PHE A 47 -13.94 -4.22 2.30
N LYS A 48 -15.12 -4.02 2.89
CA LYS A 48 -15.88 -5.10 3.53
C LYS A 48 -16.20 -6.21 2.53
N LYS A 49 -16.65 -5.86 1.32
CA LYS A 49 -16.88 -6.82 0.24
C LYS A 49 -15.62 -7.62 -0.13
N LEU A 50 -14.45 -6.98 -0.17
CA LEU A 50 -13.17 -7.65 -0.40
C LEU A 50 -12.87 -8.66 0.72
N ILE A 51 -12.99 -8.26 1.99
CA ILE A 51 -12.76 -9.15 3.13
C ILE A 51 -13.75 -10.32 3.12
N ASP A 52 -15.04 -10.05 2.95
CA ASP A 52 -16.09 -11.08 2.89
C ASP A 52 -15.80 -12.09 1.77
N TYR A 53 -15.39 -11.60 0.59
CA TYR A 53 -14.98 -12.44 -0.52
C TYR A 53 -13.79 -13.33 -0.14
N VAL A 54 -12.72 -12.77 0.42
CA VAL A 54 -11.54 -13.55 0.81
C VAL A 54 -11.90 -14.59 1.88
N GLU A 55 -12.63 -14.20 2.93
CA GLU A 55 -12.99 -15.10 4.03
C GLU A 55 -13.96 -16.21 3.61
N SER A 56 -14.87 -15.94 2.67
CA SER A 56 -15.76 -16.97 2.09
C SER A 56 -15.01 -18.09 1.38
N ASN A 57 -13.77 -17.83 0.96
CA ASN A 57 -12.88 -18.76 0.26
C ASN A 57 -11.82 -19.37 1.19
N LEU A 58 -11.83 -19.07 2.49
CA LEU A 58 -10.95 -19.68 3.49
C LEU A 58 -11.57 -20.94 4.11
N GLU A 59 -10.72 -21.78 4.71
CA GLU A 59 -11.21 -22.90 5.53
C GLU A 59 -12.10 -22.39 6.67
N LYS A 60 -13.13 -23.18 7.04
CA LYS A 60 -14.03 -22.84 8.14
C LYS A 60 -13.25 -22.47 9.40
N ASN A 61 -13.63 -21.34 10.01
CA ASN A 61 -13.03 -20.75 11.21
C ASN A 61 -11.65 -20.11 11.05
N LYS A 62 -11.09 -20.00 9.83
CA LYS A 62 -9.95 -19.11 9.57
C LYS A 62 -10.45 -17.69 9.31
N ARG A 63 -9.80 -16.71 9.92
CA ARG A 63 -9.98 -15.28 9.61
C ARG A 63 -8.87 -14.81 8.72
N PHE A 64 -9.21 -13.94 7.78
CA PHE A 64 -8.21 -13.35 6.92
C PHE A 64 -7.37 -12.34 7.72
N GLN A 65 -6.07 -12.57 7.80
CA GLN A 65 -5.14 -11.62 8.39
C GLN A 65 -4.67 -10.67 7.29
N TYR A 66 -5.04 -9.41 7.42
CA TYR A 66 -4.66 -8.35 6.50
C TYR A 66 -3.99 -7.19 7.24
N GLN A 67 -3.44 -6.25 6.47
CA GLN A 67 -3.05 -4.95 6.98
C GLN A 67 -3.44 -3.82 6.03
N THR A 68 -3.61 -2.64 6.62
CA THR A 68 -3.55 -1.35 5.96
C THR A 68 -2.35 -0.58 6.49
N VAL A 69 -1.76 0.27 5.65
CA VAL A 69 -0.50 0.96 5.96
C VAL A 69 -0.74 2.46 5.92
N ALA A 70 -0.55 3.12 7.05
CA ALA A 70 -0.70 4.58 7.13
C ALA A 70 0.48 5.31 6.49
N ASP A 71 0.25 6.50 5.90
CA ASP A 71 1.29 7.37 5.31
C ASP A 71 2.52 7.54 6.20
N LYS A 72 2.31 7.62 7.52
CA LYS A 72 3.39 7.78 8.51
C LYS A 72 4.43 6.67 8.44
N PHE A 73 4.06 5.46 8.02
CA PHE A 73 5.01 4.36 7.83
C PHE A 73 6.06 4.76 6.80
N TYR A 74 5.63 5.16 5.61
CA TYR A 74 6.50 5.55 4.50
C TYR A 74 7.31 6.81 4.80
N ARG A 75 6.70 7.80 5.45
CA ARG A 75 7.38 9.06 5.84
C ARG A 75 8.47 8.85 6.89
N ASN A 76 8.38 7.79 7.69
CA ASN A 76 9.30 7.48 8.78
C ASN A 76 10.31 6.37 8.43
N LEU A 77 10.37 5.92 7.17
CA LEU A 77 11.36 4.93 6.75
C LEU A 77 12.77 5.54 6.81
N LYS A 78 13.62 4.96 7.66
CA LYS A 78 15.03 5.34 7.76
C LYS A 78 15.71 5.13 6.40
N ASN A 79 16.58 6.06 6.01
CA ASN A 79 17.34 6.05 4.75
C ASN A 79 16.48 6.12 3.47
N TYR A 80 15.21 6.50 3.57
CA TYR A 80 14.37 6.75 2.41
C TYR A 80 13.75 8.14 2.49
N LYS A 81 13.64 8.79 1.33
CA LYS A 81 12.87 10.01 1.15
C LYS A 81 11.63 9.70 0.31
N LEU A 82 10.45 10.06 0.79
CA LEU A 82 9.23 10.04 -0.02
C LEU A 82 9.32 11.14 -1.07
N ILE A 83 9.31 10.77 -2.35
CA ILE A 83 9.44 11.71 -3.46
C ILE A 83 8.14 11.93 -4.22
N ASP A 84 7.23 10.95 -4.19
CA ASP A 84 5.90 11.06 -4.79
C ASP A 84 4.90 10.18 -4.04
N HIS A 85 3.64 10.61 -4.05
CA HIS A 85 2.50 9.91 -3.48
C HIS A 85 1.27 10.20 -4.34
N GLN A 86 0.68 9.15 -4.89
CA GLN A 86 -0.49 9.23 -5.76
C GLN A 86 -1.54 8.22 -5.30
N ASP A 87 -2.80 8.52 -5.61
CA ASP A 87 -3.93 7.63 -5.33
C ASP A 87 -4.84 7.48 -6.55
N THR A 88 -5.68 6.45 -6.52
CA THR A 88 -6.53 6.07 -7.65
C THR A 88 -7.45 7.22 -8.08
N PHE A 89 -8.06 7.95 -7.13
CA PHE A 89 -8.95 9.06 -7.45
C PHE A 89 -8.21 10.26 -8.02
N SER A 90 -7.08 10.64 -7.42
CA SER A 90 -6.24 11.74 -7.92
C SER A 90 -5.75 11.48 -9.34
N LEU A 91 -5.33 10.24 -9.63
CA LEU A 91 -4.89 9.83 -10.97
C LEU A 91 -6.06 9.80 -11.97
N SER A 92 -7.22 9.27 -11.58
CA SER A 92 -8.41 9.26 -12.44
C SER A 92 -8.85 10.68 -12.80
N ALA A 93 -8.86 11.61 -11.84
CA ALA A 93 -9.21 13.00 -12.10
C ALA A 93 -8.23 13.68 -13.07
N ARG A 94 -6.95 13.29 -13.02
CA ARG A 94 -5.91 13.85 -13.89
C ARG A 94 -5.96 13.29 -15.31
N TYR A 95 -6.09 11.97 -15.47
CA TYR A 95 -5.92 11.30 -16.76
C TYR A 95 -7.25 10.96 -17.45
N GLU A 96 -8.34 10.84 -16.70
CA GLU A 96 -9.67 10.53 -17.23
C GLU A 96 -10.77 11.35 -16.50
N PRO A 97 -10.74 12.69 -16.56
CA PRO A 97 -11.62 13.56 -15.75
C PRO A 97 -13.13 13.37 -16.00
N LYS A 98 -13.50 12.76 -17.13
CA LYS A 98 -14.90 12.48 -17.48
C LYS A 98 -15.43 11.19 -16.86
N ARG A 99 -14.55 10.34 -16.32
CA ARG A 99 -14.94 9.08 -15.70
C ARG A 99 -15.41 9.32 -14.28
N PHE A 100 -16.63 8.91 -13.99
CA PHE A 100 -17.15 8.88 -12.65
C PHE A 100 -16.65 7.61 -11.93
N LEU A 101 -15.98 7.79 -10.80
CA LEU A 101 -15.59 6.70 -9.90
C LEU A 101 -16.41 6.81 -8.61
N PRO A 102 -17.33 5.87 -8.34
CA PRO A 102 -18.07 5.85 -7.08
C PRO A 102 -17.13 5.53 -5.91
N ILE A 103 -16.98 6.48 -4.99
CA ILE A 103 -16.02 6.40 -3.86
C ILE A 103 -16.19 5.11 -3.05
N GLU A 104 -17.43 4.68 -2.83
CA GLU A 104 -17.77 3.52 -2.01
C GLU A 104 -17.53 2.16 -2.69
N GLU A 105 -17.25 2.14 -4.00
CA GLU A 105 -17.06 0.92 -4.79
C GLU A 105 -15.64 0.74 -5.32
N VAL A 106 -14.76 1.72 -5.09
CA VAL A 106 -13.37 1.69 -5.58
C VAL A 106 -12.42 1.47 -4.41
N LEU A 107 -11.62 0.41 -4.49
CA LEU A 107 -10.49 0.23 -3.59
C LEU A 107 -9.44 1.30 -3.92
N ASN A 108 -9.40 2.37 -3.13
CA ASN A 108 -8.45 3.45 -3.36
C ASN A 108 -7.03 3.01 -2.99
N GLU A 109 -6.29 2.57 -4.00
CA GLU A 109 -4.88 2.22 -3.87
C GLU A 109 -4.03 3.48 -3.82
N HIS A 110 -3.06 3.48 -2.90
CA HIS A 110 -2.07 4.54 -2.77
C HIS A 110 -0.69 4.02 -3.16
N MET A 111 -0.07 4.69 -4.14
CA MET A 111 1.30 4.44 -4.58
C MET A 111 2.24 5.42 -3.90
N TYR A 112 3.25 4.89 -3.21
CA TYR A 112 4.33 5.64 -2.58
C TYR A 112 5.63 5.37 -3.33
N LEU A 113 6.23 6.44 -3.86
CA LEU A 113 7.54 6.37 -4.47
C LEU A 113 8.57 6.94 -3.51
N LEU A 114 9.51 6.09 -3.11
CA LEU A 114 10.59 6.38 -2.19
C LEU A 114 11.91 6.34 -2.94
N LYS A 115 12.84 7.21 -2.57
CA LYS A 115 14.22 7.20 -3.05
C LYS A 115 15.17 6.91 -1.89
N LYS A 116 16.03 5.91 -2.07
CA LYS A 116 17.08 5.54 -1.11
C LYS A 116 18.06 6.70 -0.97
N THR A 117 18.26 7.17 0.25
CA THR A 117 19.22 8.22 0.57
C THR A 117 20.57 7.59 0.90
N SER A 118 21.66 8.30 0.61
CA SER A 118 22.99 7.91 1.09
C SER A 118 22.98 7.75 2.61
N ILE A 119 23.68 6.72 3.09
CA ILE A 119 23.94 6.54 4.51
C ILE A 119 24.82 7.72 4.94
N GLN A 120 24.31 8.58 5.82
CA GLN A 120 25.16 9.54 6.54
C GLN A 120 26.00 8.79 7.57
#